data_AF-A0A962HAU7-F1
#
_entry.id   AF-A0A962HAU7-F1
#
_cell.length_a   1.000
_cell.length_b   1.000
_cell.length_c   1.000
_cell.angle_alpha   90.00
_cell.angle_beta   90.00
_cell.angle_gamma   90.00
#
_symmetry.space_group_name_H-M   'P 1'
#
loop_
_entity.id
_entity.type
_entity.pdbx_description
1 polymer ?
#
loop_
_entity_poly.entity_id
_entity_poly.type
_entity_poly.pdbx_seq_one_letter_code
_entity_poly.pdbx_strand_id
1 'polypeptide(L)' 'MLKQIEGSRAVAEAVALCRPEVICAYPISPQTHIVEALGEMVKDGSLQQCEFINVES' A
#
# COMPACT_ATOMS: atom_id res chain seq x y z
N MET A 1 20.64 -6.09 -7.26
CA MET A 1 20.15 -7.47 -7.53
C MET A 1 18.70 -7.38 -7.97
N LEU A 2 18.28 -8.21 -8.93
CA LEU A 2 16.86 -8.34 -9.28
C LEU A 2 16.15 -9.13 -8.17
N LYS A 3 14.92 -8.73 -7.84
CA LYS A 3 14.09 -9.31 -6.77
C LYS A 3 12.85 -9.93 -7.40
N GLN A 4 12.54 -11.18 -7.08
CA GLN A 4 11.25 -11.79 -7.44
C GLN A 4 10.26 -11.51 -6.31
N ILE A 5 9.14 -10.87 -6.64
CA ILE A 5 8.06 -10.51 -5.71
C ILE A 5 6.71 -10.68 -6.38
N GLU A 6 5.67 -10.76 -5.55
CA GLU A 6 4.29 -10.66 -6.02
C GLU A 6 4.04 -9.27 -6.66
N GLY A 7 3.26 -9.23 -7.74
CA GLY A 7 2.97 -7.98 -8.45
C GLY A 7 2.26 -6.93 -7.59
N SER A 8 1.34 -7.34 -6.71
CA SER A 8 0.65 -6.45 -5.77
C SER A 8 1.64 -5.79 -4.78
N ARG A 9 2.60 -6.56 -4.26
CA ARG A 9 3.67 -6.06 -3.40
C ARG A 9 4.59 -5.11 -4.17
N ALA A 10 4.88 -5.38 -5.44
CA ALA A 10 5.64 -4.48 -6.30
C ALA A 10 4.93 -3.13 -6.48
N VAL A 11 3.60 -3.14 -6.67
CA VAL A 11 2.80 -1.92 -6.74
C VAL A 11 2.82 -1.17 -5.41
N ALA A 12 2.66 -1.86 -4.28
CA ALA A 12 2.73 -1.23 -2.96
C ALA A 12 4.10 -0.56 -2.71
N GLU A 13 5.20 -1.25 -3.02
CA GLU A 13 6.56 -0.68 -2.95
C GLU A 13 6.70 0.56 -3.86
N ALA A 14 6.18 0.49 -5.09
CA ALA A 14 6.22 1.63 -6.02
C ALA A 14 5.39 2.83 -5.52
N VAL A 15 4.21 2.59 -4.96
CA VAL A 15 3.35 3.64 -4.38
C VAL A 15 4.02 4.27 -3.16
N ALA A 16 4.63 3.48 -2.27
CA ALA A 16 5.33 4.01 -1.10
C ALA A 16 6.51 4.93 -1.49
N LEU A 17 7.22 4.62 -2.58
CA LEU A 17 8.28 5.48 -3.12
C LEU A 17 7.77 6.84 -3.61
N CYS A 18 6.51 6.94 -4.02
CA CYS A 18 5.86 8.20 -4.38
C CYS A 18 5.53 9.09 -3.17
N ARG A 19 5.62 8.56 -1.94
CA ARG A 19 5.32 9.28 -0.68
C ARG A 19 3.95 9.96 -0.70
N PRO A 20 2.86 9.23 -0.97
CA PRO A 20 1.52 9.80 -0.90
C PRO A 20 1.21 10.29 0.52
N GLU A 21 0.51 11.42 0.62
CA GLU A 21 0.03 11.95 1.90
C GLU A 21 -1.30 11.31 2.33
N VAL A 22 -2.07 10.76 1.39
CA VAL A 22 -3.35 10.10 1.63
C VAL A 22 -3.51 8.87 0.75
N ILE A 23 -4.01 7.77 1.33
CA ILE A 23 -4.42 6.55 0.64
C ILE A 23 -5.86 6.22 1.05
N CYS A 24 -6.78 6.20 0.08
CA CYS A 24 -8.14 5.70 0.27
C CYS A 24 -8.20 4.23 -0.17
N ALA A 25 -8.52 3.32 0.75
CA ALA A 25 -8.46 1.89 0.53
C ALA A 25 -9.82 1.23 0.69
N TYR A 26 -10.18 0.42 -0.30
CA TYR A 26 -11.30 -0.51 -0.27
C TYR A 26 -10.82 -1.91 -0.70
N PRO A 27 -10.95 -2.95 0.15
CA PRO A 27 -10.48 -4.28 -0.18
C PRO A 27 -11.42 -4.97 -1.18
N ILE A 28 -10.88 -5.39 -2.33
CA ILE A 28 -11.58 -6.21 -3.31
C ILE A 28 -10.58 -7.10 -4.07
N SER A 29 -10.92 -8.39 -4.20
CA SER A 29 -10.08 -9.35 -4.92
C SER A 29 -9.97 -8.98 -6.41
N PRO A 30 -8.78 -9.09 -7.04
CA PRO A 30 -7.49 -9.56 -6.50
C PRO A 30 -6.57 -8.45 -5.96
N GLN A 31 -7.02 -7.18 -5.97
CA GLN A 31 -6.20 -6.03 -5.60
C GLN A 31 -5.90 -5.94 -4.09
N THR A 32 -6.67 -6.62 -3.24
CA THR A 32 -6.61 -6.53 -1.78
C THR A 32 -5.19 -6.50 -1.20
N HIS A 33 -4.28 -7.34 -1.71
CA HIS A 33 -2.90 -7.40 -1.20
C HIS A 33 -2.11 -6.08 -1.36
N ILE A 34 -2.47 -5.22 -2.31
CA ILE A 34 -1.84 -3.89 -2.49
C ILE A 34 -2.18 -2.99 -1.31
N VAL A 35 -3.47 -2.88 -0.97
CA VAL A 35 -3.94 -1.99 0.09
C VAL A 35 -3.59 -2.55 1.47
N GLU A 36 -3.55 -3.87 1.63
CA GLU A 36 -3.03 -4.51 2.85
C GLU A 36 -1.56 -4.17 3.08
N ALA A 37 -0.70 -4.34 2.07
CA ALA A 37 0.73 -4.02 2.18
C ALA A 37 0.97 -2.52 2.45
N LEU A 38 0.21 -1.63 1.82
CA LEU A 38 0.29 -0.18 2.09
C LEU A 38 -0.16 0.14 3.52
N GLY A 39 -1.24 -0.48 3.99
CA GLY A 39 -1.71 -0.35 5.37
C GLY A 39 -0.67 -0.82 6.39
N GLU A 40 0.04 -1.92 6.11
CA GLU A 40 1.18 -2.40 6.90
C GLU A 40 2.29 -1.34 6.98
N MET A 41 2.69 -0.77 5.82
CA MET A 41 3.76 0.23 5.73
C MET A 41 3.42 1.55 6.46
N VAL A 42 2.15 1.98 6.43
CA VAL A 42 1.71 3.15 7.20
C VAL A 42 1.74 2.83 8.70
N LYS A 43 1.25 1.65 9.09
CA LYS A 43 1.18 1.23 10.49
C LYS A 43 2.56 1.03 11.13
N ASP A 44 3.54 0.51 10.39
CA ASP A 44 4.91 0.29 10.87
C ASP A 44 5.80 1.53 10.74
N GLY A 45 5.33 2.58 10.06
CA GLY A 45 6.02 3.86 9.88
C GLY A 45 7.07 3.87 8.77
N SER A 46 7.14 2.83 7.93
CA SER A 46 7.99 2.81 6.73
C SER A 46 7.45 3.72 5.63
N LEU A 47 6.13 3.93 5.57
CA LEU A 47 5.50 5.00 4.79
C LEU A 47 5.06 6.13 5.72
N GLN A 48 5.93 7.13 5.86
CA GLN A 48 5.74 8.25 6.78
C GLN A 48 4.80 9.31 6.20
N GLN A 49 4.11 10.04 7.09
CA GLN A 49 3.27 11.19 6.73
C GLN A 49 2.15 10.83 5.73
N CYS A 50 1.60 9.62 5.83
CA CYS A 50 0.51 9.15 5.00
C CYS A 50 -0.70 8.80 5.88
N GLU A 51 -1.85 9.40 5.57
CA GLU A 51 -3.14 9.02 6.14
C GLU A 51 -3.73 7.85 5.35
N PHE A 52 -4.02 6.74 6.04
CA PHE A 52 -4.66 5.58 5.42
C PHE A 52 -6.13 5.52 5.83
N ILE A 53 -7.02 5.73 4.86
CA ILE A 53 -8.47 5.83 5.07
C ILE A 53 -9.13 4.55 4.55
N ASN A 54 -9.78 3.81 5.45
CA ASN A 54 -10.70 2.75 5.06
C ASN A 54 -12.00 3.41 4.58
N VAL A 55 -12.34 3.26 3.30
CA VAL A 55 -13.58 3.82 2.75
C VAL A 55 -14.71 2.80 2.83
N GLU A 56 -15.93 3.26 3.10
CA GLU A 56 -17.14 2.44 3.05
C GLU A 56 -17.74 2.44 1.64
N SER A 57 -18.47 1.37 1.27
CA SER A 57 -19.21 1.26 -0.01
C SER A 57 -20.61 1.83 0.06
#